data_AF-A0A402ANN1-F1
#
_entry.id   AF-A0A402ANN1-F1
#
_cell.length_a   1.000
_cell.length_b   1.000
_cell.length_c   1.000
_cell.angle_alpha   90.00
_cell.angle_beta   90.00
_cell.angle_gamma   90.00
#
_symmetry.space_group_name_H-M   'P 1'
#
loop_
_entity.id
_entity.type
_entity.pdbx_description
1 polymer ?
#
loop_
_entity_poly.entity_id
_entity_poly.type
_entity_poly.pdbx_seq_one_letter_code
_entity_poly.pdbx_strand_id
1 'polypeptide(L)'
;MKQLPTWRYLVKMVRYKPWLYLSHALLWGMGNVLILLVGLIARAFFDTLTGQAHVPMDTTGLILLLVVLAASRVVLWLTAGFVEITMRFTMSGLLRRNLLRLVLQRPGAYALPYSVGETISRFRDDAYQAEDCIDWSDEITGQGLFAVVAFLMLLQIDVRMTLITILPS
;
A
#
# COMPACT_ATOMS: atom_id res chain seq x y z
N MET A 1 19.24 21.84 15.24
CA MET A 1 18.17 20.82 15.10
C MET A 1 18.85 19.48 14.82
N LYS A 2 18.58 18.42 15.59
CA LYS A 2 19.19 17.10 15.37
C LYS A 2 18.55 16.49 14.12
N GLN A 3 19.32 16.23 13.06
CA GLN A 3 18.80 15.58 11.86
C GLN A 3 18.33 14.18 12.25
N LEU A 4 17.05 13.89 12.03
CA LEU A 4 16.50 12.56 12.22
C LEU A 4 16.67 11.79 10.92
N PRO A 5 17.09 10.51 10.97
CA PRO A 5 17.09 9.68 9.77
C PRO A 5 15.65 9.49 9.28
N THR A 6 15.48 9.46 7.96
CA THR A 6 14.16 9.43 7.28
C THR A 6 13.25 8.31 7.80
N TRP A 7 13.80 7.12 8.10
CA TRP A 7 13.02 6.02 8.65
C TRP A 7 12.41 6.34 10.03
N ARG A 8 13.10 7.07 10.91
CA ARG A 8 12.56 7.48 12.22
C ARG A 8 11.43 8.48 12.06
N TYR A 9 11.53 9.32 11.03
CA TYR A 9 10.49 10.26 10.67
C TYR A 9 9.22 9.52 10.20
N LEU A 10 9.36 8.55 9.30
CA LEU A 10 8.23 7.72 8.84
C LEU A 10 7.57 6.96 10.00
N VAL A 11 8.37 6.33 10.88
CA VAL A 11 7.84 5.62 12.06
C VAL A 11 7.04 6.55 12.97
N LYS A 12 7.43 7.82 13.13
CA LYS A 12 6.66 8.79 13.92
C LYS A 12 5.34 9.14 13.27
N MET A 13 5.28 9.23 11.95
CA MET A 13 4.04 9.49 11.23
C MET A 13 3.10 8.29 11.28
N VAL A 14 3.60 7.07 11.11
CA VAL A 14 2.82 5.83 11.28
C VAL A 14 2.24 5.76 12.69
N ARG A 15 3.02 6.11 13.72
CA ARG A 15 2.56 6.16 15.12
C ARG A 15 1.54 7.26 15.42
N TYR A 16 1.43 8.30 14.58
CA TYR A 16 0.46 9.37 14.80
C TYR A 16 -0.98 8.89 14.59
N LYS A 17 -1.22 8.07 13.56
CA LYS A 17 -2.51 7.40 13.33
C LYS A 17 -2.30 5.97 12.82
N PRO A 18 -1.92 5.03 13.71
CA PRO A 18 -1.60 3.66 13.31
C PRO A 18 -2.82 2.92 12.72
N TRP A 19 -4.03 3.25 13.15
CA TRP A 19 -5.25 2.64 12.62
C TRP A 19 -5.48 2.93 11.13
N LEU A 20 -5.20 4.16 10.67
CA LEU A 20 -5.32 4.49 9.24
C LEU A 20 -4.29 3.72 8.42
N TYR A 21 -3.05 3.65 8.91
CA TYR A 21 -1.98 2.90 8.26
C TYR A 21 -2.27 1.40 8.18
N LEU A 22 -2.74 0.80 9.29
CA LEU A 22 -3.14 -0.61 9.31
C LEU A 22 -4.35 -0.88 8.41
N SER A 23 -5.36 0.01 8.42
CA SER A 23 -6.53 -0.12 7.54
C SER A 23 -6.14 -0.05 6.06
N HIS A 24 -5.22 0.86 5.72
CA HIS A 24 -4.66 0.98 4.38
C HIS A 24 -3.99 -0.33 3.94
N ALA A 25 -3.00 -0.79 4.71
CA ALA A 25 -2.24 -2.00 4.42
C ALA A 25 -3.14 -3.24 4.32
N LEU A 26 -4.15 -3.36 5.20
CA LEU A 26 -5.11 -4.47 5.17
C LEU A 26 -6.01 -4.42 3.94
N LEU A 27 -6.58 -3.27 3.59
CA LEU A 27 -7.48 -3.15 2.44
C LEU A 27 -6.76 -3.42 1.12
N TRP A 28 -5.55 -2.88 0.95
CA TRP A 28 -4.71 -3.15 -0.21
C TRP A 28 -4.24 -4.61 -0.25
N GLY A 29 -3.84 -5.17 0.89
CA GLY A 29 -3.50 -6.59 1.01
C GLY A 29 -4.67 -7.51 0.63
N MET A 30 -5.88 -7.23 1.12
CA MET A 30 -7.10 -7.96 0.75
C MET A 30 -7.42 -7.82 -0.74
N GLY A 31 -7.20 -6.64 -1.33
CA GLY A 31 -7.35 -6.42 -2.78
C GLY A 31 -6.45 -7.35 -3.60
N ASN A 32 -5.19 -7.54 -3.18
CA ASN A 32 -4.25 -8.47 -3.82
C ASN A 32 -4.71 -9.93 -3.70
N VAL A 33 -5.16 -10.35 -2.51
CA VAL A 33 -5.67 -11.73 -2.30
C VAL A 33 -6.94 -12.00 -3.13
N LEU A 34 -7.83 -11.01 -3.27
CA LEU A 34 -9.04 -11.13 -4.08
C LEU A 34 -8.73 -11.36 -5.56
N ILE A 35 -7.64 -10.81 -6.09
CA ILE A 35 -7.21 -11.07 -7.47
C ILE A 35 -6.87 -12.56 -7.65
N LEU A 36 -6.17 -13.16 -6.68
CA LEU A 36 -5.85 -14.59 -6.71
C LEU A 36 -7.11 -15.46 -6.64
N LEU A 37 -8.08 -15.10 -5.79
CA LEU A 37 -9.35 -15.83 -5.66
C LEU A 37 -10.15 -15.84 -6.97
N VAL A 38 -10.19 -14.73 -7.71
CA VAL A 38 -10.84 -14.67 -9.03
C VAL A 38 -10.22 -15.69 -9.99
N GLY A 39 -8.89 -15.81 -10.01
CA GLY A 39 -8.20 -16.79 -10.85
C GLY A 39 -8.56 -18.24 -10.50
N LEU A 40 -8.66 -18.56 -9.21
CA LEU A 40 -9.05 -19.90 -8.74
C LEU A 40 -10.51 -20.25 -9.10
N ILE A 41 -11.43 -19.28 -8.98
CA ILE A 41 -12.84 -19.50 -9.34
C ILE A 41 -12.99 -19.65 -10.85
N ALA A 42 -12.28 -18.84 -11.64
CA ALA A 42 -12.27 -18.97 -13.09
C ALA A 42 -11.79 -20.38 -13.51
N ARG A 43 -10.73 -20.88 -12.88
CA ARG A 43 -10.26 -22.26 -13.09
C ARG A 43 -11.34 -23.30 -12.75
N ALA A 44 -11.95 -23.22 -11.57
CA ALA A 44 -13.00 -24.14 -11.15
C ALA A 44 -14.22 -24.14 -12.11
N PHE A 45 -14.56 -22.98 -12.66
CA PHE A 45 -15.61 -22.83 -13.67
C PHE A 45 -15.28 -23.60 -14.97
N PHE A 46 -14.06 -23.44 -15.50
CA PHE A 46 -13.62 -24.18 -16.69
C PHE A 46 -13.47 -25.69 -16.43
N ASP A 47 -13.00 -26.09 -15.25
CA ASP A 47 -12.85 -27.50 -14.85
C ASP A 47 -14.23 -28.19 -14.73
N THR A 48 -15.27 -27.46 -14.32
CA THR A 48 -16.65 -27.95 -14.26
C THR A 48 -17.26 -28.08 -15.65
N LEU A 49 -17.05 -27.10 -16.53
CA LEU A 49 -17.52 -27.13 -17.93
C LEU A 49 -16.92 -28.26 -18.76
N THR A 50 -15.67 -28.64 -18.48
CA THR A 50 -14.95 -29.71 -19.19
C THR A 50 -15.24 -31.11 -18.63
N GLY A 51 -16.06 -31.22 -17.58
CA GLY A 51 -16.48 -32.50 -16.99
C GLY A 51 -15.41 -33.22 -16.18
N GLN A 52 -14.28 -32.56 -15.86
CA GLN A 52 -13.18 -33.18 -15.12
C GLN A 52 -13.35 -33.13 -13.59
N ALA A 53 -14.26 -32.31 -13.06
CA ALA A 53 -14.51 -32.20 -11.63
C ALA A 53 -16.01 -32.16 -11.31
N HIS A 54 -16.47 -33.04 -10.41
CA HIS A 54 -17.75 -32.90 -9.71
C HIS A 54 -17.59 -31.84 -8.62
N VAL A 55 -17.62 -30.57 -8.99
CA VAL A 55 -17.76 -29.49 -8.00
C VAL A 55 -19.19 -29.58 -7.44
N PRO A 56 -19.39 -29.51 -6.12
CA PRO A 56 -20.74 -29.61 -5.52
C PRO A 56 -21.67 -28.44 -5.90
N MET A 57 -21.15 -27.43 -6.60
CA MET A 57 -21.84 -26.21 -6.99
C MET A 57 -22.13 -26.25 -8.49
N ASP A 58 -23.40 -26.08 -8.88
CA ASP A 58 -23.81 -25.99 -10.30
C ASP A 58 -23.17 -24.78 -11.00
N THR A 59 -23.10 -24.79 -12.34
CA THR A 59 -22.50 -23.74 -13.18
C THR A 59 -23.07 -22.35 -12.86
N THR A 60 -24.38 -22.30 -12.60
CA THR A 60 -25.09 -21.08 -12.18
C THR A 60 -24.57 -20.54 -10.85
N GLY A 61 -24.22 -21.43 -9.90
CA GLY A 61 -23.66 -21.06 -8.60
C GLY A 61 -22.27 -20.46 -8.71
N LEU A 62 -21.44 -20.95 -9.64
CA LEU A 62 -20.11 -20.38 -9.92
C LEU A 62 -20.20 -19.00 -10.58
N ILE A 63 -21.14 -18.80 -11.50
CA ILE A 63 -21.41 -17.48 -12.12
C ILE A 63 -21.88 -16.49 -11.05
N LEU A 64 -22.83 -16.89 -10.20
CA LEU A 64 -23.31 -16.03 -9.10
C LEU A 64 -22.17 -15.65 -8.15
N LEU A 65 -21.30 -16.61 -7.81
CA LEU A 65 -20.12 -16.37 -6.98
C LEU A 65 -19.16 -15.36 -7.63
N LEU A 66 -18.92 -15.45 -8.93
CA LEU A 66 -18.11 -14.48 -9.67
C LEU A 66 -18.72 -13.08 -9.63
N VAL A 67 -20.04 -12.95 -9.79
CA VAL A 67 -20.73 -11.65 -9.73
C VAL A 67 -20.64 -11.04 -8.33
N VAL A 68 -20.89 -11.83 -7.28
CA VAL A 68 -20.76 -11.39 -5.88
C VAL A 68 -19.32 -10.96 -5.57
N LEU A 69 -18.34 -11.72 -6.06
CA LEU A 69 -16.93 -11.39 -5.90
C LEU A 69 -16.56 -10.11 -6.62
N ALA A 70 -17.03 -9.90 -7.85
CA ALA A 70 -16.81 -8.69 -8.62
C ALA A 70 -17.41 -7.46 -7.89
N ALA A 71 -18.65 -7.56 -7.39
CA ALA A 71 -19.26 -6.51 -6.59
C ALA A 71 -18.48 -6.22 -5.30
N SER A 72 -18.04 -7.27 -4.60
CA SER A 72 -17.22 -7.17 -3.40
C SER A 72 -15.89 -6.44 -3.67
N ARG A 73 -15.27 -6.70 -4.83
CA ARG A 73 -14.05 -5.98 -5.26
C ARG A 73 -14.32 -4.50 -5.46
N VAL A 74 -15.42 -4.12 -6.10
CA VAL A 74 -15.77 -2.70 -6.30
C VAL A 74 -15.89 -1.98 -4.95
N VAL A 75 -16.61 -2.58 -4.00
CA VAL A 75 -16.76 -2.03 -2.65
C VAL A 75 -15.41 -1.91 -1.94
N LEU A 76 -14.56 -2.93 -2.06
CA LEU A 76 -13.22 -2.90 -1.48
C LEU A 76 -12.35 -1.80 -2.07
N TRP A 77 -12.33 -1.64 -3.41
CA TRP A 77 -11.56 -0.59 -4.07
C TRP A 77 -12.00 0.82 -3.67
N LEU A 78 -13.32 1.04 -3.59
CA LEU A 78 -13.85 2.33 -3.13
C LEU A 78 -13.47 2.62 -1.68
N THR A 79 -13.53 1.59 -0.83
CA THR A 79 -13.18 1.72 0.60
C THR A 79 -11.67 1.94 0.79
N ALA A 80 -10.84 1.20 0.04
CA ALA A 80 -9.39 1.34 0.03
C ALA A 80 -8.97 2.75 -0.40
N GLY A 81 -9.49 3.23 -1.53
CA GLY A 81 -9.20 4.58 -2.02
C GLY A 81 -9.67 5.67 -1.07
N PHE A 82 -10.82 5.50 -0.41
CA PHE A 82 -11.27 6.43 0.62
C PHE A 82 -10.31 6.49 1.82
N VAL A 83 -9.82 5.33 2.29
CA VAL A 83 -8.86 5.24 3.40
C VAL A 83 -7.50 5.83 2.99
N GLU A 84 -7.02 5.55 1.78
CA GLU A 84 -5.80 6.12 1.22
C GLU A 84 -5.86 7.65 1.19
N ILE A 85 -6.89 8.22 0.57
CA ILE A 85 -7.10 9.67 0.52
C ILE A 85 -7.12 10.26 1.94
N THR A 86 -7.87 9.64 2.86
CA THR A 86 -7.96 10.10 4.25
C THR A 86 -6.61 10.05 4.97
N MET A 87 -5.82 9.01 4.72
CA MET A 87 -4.47 8.86 5.25
C MET A 87 -3.57 9.96 4.71
N ARG A 88 -3.52 10.15 3.38
CA ARG A 88 -2.68 11.17 2.71
C ARG A 88 -2.96 12.56 3.25
N PHE A 89 -4.23 12.99 3.25
CA PHE A 89 -4.64 14.29 3.80
C PHE A 89 -4.31 14.45 5.29
N THR A 90 -4.45 13.38 6.09
CA THR A 90 -4.06 13.42 7.51
C THR A 90 -2.56 13.67 7.66
N MET A 91 -1.73 12.98 6.87
CA MET A 91 -0.28 13.03 6.97
C MET A 91 0.31 14.35 6.46
N SER A 92 -0.15 14.83 5.30
CA SER A 92 0.24 16.16 4.80
C SER A 92 -0.28 17.28 5.69
N GLY A 93 -1.49 17.15 6.24
CA GLY A 93 -2.04 18.09 7.22
C GLY A 93 -1.22 18.17 8.52
N LEU A 94 -0.76 17.02 9.05
CA LEU A 94 0.12 16.96 10.22
C LEU A 94 1.41 17.73 9.98
N LEU A 95 2.04 17.51 8.83
CA LEU A 95 3.28 18.18 8.46
C LEU A 95 3.11 19.69 8.32
N ARG A 96 2.11 20.12 7.54
CA ARG A 96 1.81 21.54 7.33
C ARG A 96 1.53 22.25 8.66
N ARG A 97 0.80 21.59 9.57
CA ARG A 97 0.54 22.10 10.93
C ARG A 97 1.81 22.22 11.76
N ASN A 98 2.71 21.24 11.68
CA ASN A 98 3.98 21.27 12.42
C ASN A 98 4.94 22.34 11.88
N LEU A 99 5.02 22.49 10.56
CA LEU A 99 5.80 23.55 9.92
C LEU A 99 5.25 24.93 10.25
N LEU A 100 3.92 25.13 10.21
CA LEU A 100 3.29 26.39 10.59
C LEU A 100 3.55 26.71 12.08
N ARG A 101 3.41 25.72 12.96
CA ARG A 101 3.73 25.87 14.38
C ARG A 101 5.19 26.30 14.58
N LEU A 102 6.13 25.70 13.83
CA LEU A 102 7.53 26.07 13.90
C LEU A 102 7.77 27.52 13.46
N VAL A 103 7.09 27.98 12.41
CA VAL A 103 7.17 29.37 11.94
C VAL A 103 6.64 30.33 13.01
N LEU A 104 5.49 30.04 13.62
CA LEU A 104 4.86 30.88 14.64
C LEU A 104 5.63 30.91 15.98
N GLN A 105 6.39 29.86 16.30
CA GLN A 105 7.19 29.78 17.52
C GLN A 105 8.54 30.51 17.44
N ARG A 106 8.94 31.01 16.27
CA ARG A 106 10.18 31.77 16.14
C ARG A 106 10.01 33.17 16.74
N PRO A 107 10.91 33.62 17.64
CA PRO A 107 10.84 34.95 18.22
C PRO A 107 11.01 36.03 17.14
N GLY A 108 10.23 37.12 17.29
CA GLY A 108 10.09 38.32 16.44
C GLY A 108 11.00 38.45 15.22
N ALA A 109 10.38 38.45 14.04
CA ALA A 109 10.97 38.85 12.74
C ALA A 109 12.27 38.15 12.30
N TYR A 110 12.67 37.05 12.95
CA TYR A 110 13.76 36.23 12.44
C TYR A 110 13.33 35.62 11.10
N ALA A 111 13.87 36.18 10.02
CA ALA A 111 13.66 35.65 8.69
C ALA A 111 14.02 34.17 8.66
N LEU A 112 13.22 33.38 7.95
CA LEU A 112 13.61 32.02 7.61
C LEU A 112 14.91 32.10 6.80
N PRO A 113 15.80 31.10 6.91
CA PRO A 113 17.05 31.06 6.14
C PRO A 113 16.82 30.88 4.62
N TYR A 114 15.56 30.88 4.19
CA TYR A 114 15.08 30.62 2.85
C TYR A 114 14.18 31.77 2.41
N SER A 115 14.05 31.97 1.10
CA SER A 115 13.09 32.94 0.57
C SER A 115 11.65 32.55 0.94
N VAL A 116 10.71 33.50 0.85
CA VAL A 116 9.28 33.24 1.06
C VAL A 116 8.77 32.20 0.05
N GLY A 117 9.19 32.30 -1.22
CA GLY A 117 8.83 31.34 -2.26
C GLY A 117 9.35 29.94 -1.99
N GLU A 118 10.63 29.81 -1.58
CA GLU A 118 11.22 28.52 -1.21
C GLU A 118 10.54 27.92 0.02
N THR A 119 10.17 28.75 1.01
CA THR A 119 9.42 28.31 2.18
C THR A 119 8.07 27.72 1.78
N ILE A 120 7.31 28.41 0.91
CA ILE A 120 6.01 27.92 0.43
C ILE A 120 6.18 26.63 -0.37
N SER A 121 7.21 26.54 -1.21
CA SER A 121 7.52 25.30 -1.96
C SER A 121 7.74 24.14 -1.01
N ARG A 122 8.58 24.30 0.03
CA ARG A 122 8.83 23.24 1.02
C ARG A 122 7.59 22.86 1.81
N PHE A 123 6.75 23.82 2.21
CA PHE A 123 5.47 23.52 2.86
C PHE A 123 4.55 22.63 2.03
N ARG A 124 4.62 22.76 0.71
CA ARG A 124 3.83 21.98 -0.24
C ARG A 124 4.52 20.65 -0.56
N ASP A 125 5.75 20.72 -1.04
CA ASP A 125 6.50 19.61 -1.62
C ASP A 125 6.95 18.62 -0.54
N ASP A 126 7.42 19.08 0.63
CA ASP A 126 7.79 18.19 1.74
C ASP A 126 6.53 17.48 2.31
N ALA A 127 5.39 18.17 2.27
CA ALA A 127 4.11 17.58 2.70
C ALA A 127 3.64 16.48 1.74
N TYR A 128 3.78 16.69 0.43
CA TYR A 128 3.47 15.68 -0.58
C TYR A 128 4.45 14.50 -0.50
N GLN A 129 5.75 14.78 -0.42
CA GLN A 129 6.75 13.73 -0.33
C GLN A 129 6.55 12.84 0.89
N ALA A 130 6.12 13.40 2.02
CA ALA A 130 5.89 12.61 3.22
C ALA A 130 4.64 11.73 3.15
N GLU A 131 3.55 12.18 2.52
CA GLU A 131 2.39 11.30 2.31
C GLU A 131 2.71 10.19 1.31
N ASP A 132 3.42 10.49 0.21
CA ASP A 132 3.86 9.48 -0.77
C ASP A 132 4.81 8.46 -0.12
N CYS A 133 5.75 8.91 0.72
CA CYS A 133 6.67 7.99 1.40
C CYS A 133 5.95 7.05 2.38
N ILE A 134 4.81 7.45 2.96
CA ILE A 134 4.03 6.59 3.83
C ILE A 134 3.24 5.58 3.01
N ASP A 135 2.58 6.04 1.95
CA ASP A 135 1.81 5.22 1.03
C ASP A 135 2.65 4.10 0.40
N TRP A 136 3.89 4.41 0.01
CA TRP A 136 4.79 3.40 -0.54
C TRP A 136 5.40 2.48 0.53
N SER A 137 5.39 2.90 1.80
CA SER A 137 6.11 2.17 2.85
C SER A 137 5.48 0.80 3.15
N ASP A 138 4.15 0.71 3.21
CA ASP A 138 3.46 -0.57 3.42
C ASP A 138 3.51 -1.45 2.17
N GLU A 139 3.42 -0.87 0.98
CA GLU A 139 3.55 -1.62 -0.27
C GLU A 139 4.94 -2.27 -0.40
N ILE A 140 6.02 -1.50 -0.24
CA ILE A 140 7.40 -2.01 -0.30
C ILE A 140 7.62 -3.08 0.78
N THR A 141 7.08 -2.87 1.98
CA THR A 141 7.22 -3.85 3.08
C THR A 141 6.47 -5.14 2.76
N GLY A 142 5.24 -5.04 2.27
CA GLY A 142 4.40 -6.18 1.92
C GLY A 142 4.94 -6.98 0.73
N GLN A 143 5.28 -6.29 -0.36
CA GLN A 143 5.87 -6.91 -1.55
C GLN A 143 7.26 -7.47 -1.26
N GLY A 144 8.07 -6.78 -0.45
CA GLY A 144 9.38 -7.27 -0.02
C GLY A 144 9.26 -8.57 0.77
N LEU A 145 8.32 -8.66 1.72
CA LEU A 145 8.06 -9.89 2.46
C LEU A 145 7.59 -11.03 1.55
N PHE A 146 6.66 -10.72 0.64
CA PHE A 146 6.17 -11.69 -0.34
C PHE A 146 7.29 -12.20 -1.25
N ALA A 147 8.14 -11.31 -1.76
CA ALA A 147 9.27 -11.65 -2.60
C ALA A 147 10.28 -12.56 -1.87
N VAL A 148 10.55 -12.30 -0.58
CA VAL A 148 11.40 -13.16 0.24
C VAL A 148 10.79 -14.56 0.39
N VAL A 149 9.49 -14.65 0.69
CA VAL A 149 8.80 -15.96 0.80
C VAL A 149 8.83 -16.71 -0.53
N ALA A 150 8.49 -16.05 -1.63
CA ALA A 150 8.52 -16.64 -2.97
C ALA A 150 9.93 -17.11 -3.34
N PHE A 151 10.96 -16.31 -3.04
CA PHE A 151 12.36 -16.68 -3.28
C PHE A 151 12.78 -17.92 -2.48
N LEU A 152 12.41 -18.01 -1.21
CA LEU A 152 12.68 -19.19 -0.38
C LEU A 152 11.97 -20.44 -0.91
N MET A 153 10.73 -20.31 -1.39
CA MET A 153 10.01 -21.42 -2.02
C MET A 153 10.68 -21.88 -3.30
N LEU A 154 11.13 -20.95 -4.15
CA LEU A 154 11.86 -21.28 -5.39
C LEU A 154 13.16 -22.04 -5.08
N LEU A 155 13.93 -21.59 -4.08
CA LEU A 155 15.14 -22.28 -3.63
C LEU A 155 14.88 -23.71 -3.11
N GLN A 156 13.72 -23.95 -2.49
CA GLN A 156 13.33 -25.29 -2.05
C GLN A 156 12.98 -26.22 -3.21
N ILE A 157 12.49 -25.68 -4.33
CA ILE A 157 12.10 -26.46 -5.51
C ILE A 157 13.36 -26.82 -6.32
N ASP A 158 14.10 -25.81 -6.78
CA ASP A 158 15.33 -26.02 -7.56
C ASP A 158 16.24 -24.79 -7.49
N VAL A 159 17.39 -24.97 -6.84
CA VAL A 159 18.37 -23.89 -6.64
C VAL A 159 18.97 -23.39 -7.96
N ARG A 160 19.21 -24.28 -8.94
CA ARG A 160 19.85 -23.90 -10.20
C ARG A 160 18.91 -23.08 -11.07
N MET A 161 17.67 -23.54 -11.24
CA MET A 161 16.62 -22.79 -11.96
C MET A 161 16.37 -21.42 -11.32
N THR A 162 16.32 -21.36 -9.98
CA THR A 162 16.08 -20.12 -9.24
C THR A 162 17.20 -19.09 -9.47
N LEU A 163 18.46 -19.53 -9.41
CA LEU A 163 19.61 -18.65 -9.64
C LEU A 163 19.67 -18.15 -11.08
N ILE A 164 19.39 -19.01 -12.07
CA ILE A 164 19.31 -18.60 -13.48
C ILE A 164 18.21 -17.56 -13.71
N THR A 165 17.07 -17.71 -13.03
CA THR A 165 15.91 -16.81 -13.18
C THR A 165 16.14 -15.42 -12.58
N ILE A 166 16.95 -15.31 -11.53
CA ILE A 166 17.15 -14.06 -10.77
C ILE A 166 18.43 -13.33 -11.18
N LEU A 167 19.44 -14.07 -11.65
CA LEU A 167 20.60 -13.43 -12.25
C LEU A 167 20.14 -12.65 -13.49
N PRO A 168 20.51 -11.37 -13.62
CA PRO A 168 20.24 -10.63 -14.84
C PRO A 168 20.94 -11.36 -15.98
N SER A 169 20.15 -11.81 -16.96
CA SER A 169 20.63 -12.38 -18.22
C SER A 169 21.37 -11.35 -19.05
#